data_AF-M2XC04-F1
#
_entry.id   AF-M2XC04-F1
#
_cell.length_a   1.000
_cell.length_b   1.000
_cell.length_c   1.000
_cell.angle_alpha   90.00
_cell.angle_beta   90.00
_cell.angle_gamma   90.00
#
_symmetry.space_group_name_H-M   'P 1'
#
loop_
_entity.id
_entity.type
_entity.pdbx_description
1 polymer ?
#
loop_
_entity_poly.entity_id
_entity_poly.type
_entity_poly.pdbx_seq_one_letter_code
_entity_poly.pdbx_strand_id
1 'polypeptide(L)'
;MVPSVSPPSRARLRLVSPEDAATTGSASGLKDRYSGIADRRLAAILAAEDVAEEYGLSAHVRTTCYVHRCWVHQCISDPLHVLVVTGHRWCRRCDRTVDVEIDETAPGSVELYCDGCGVPPDTVANREVVFSCRSSLVAMYGGEASTPYVVPDC
;
A
#
# COMPACT_ATOMS: atom_id res chain seq x y z
N MET A 1 29.78 25.05 -31.59
CA MET A 1 30.32 23.83 -30.94
C MET A 1 29.88 23.85 -29.50
N VAL A 2 28.94 22.99 -29.13
CA VAL A 2 28.37 22.88 -27.77
C VAL A 2 28.84 21.54 -27.21
N PRO A 3 29.47 21.46 -26.03
CA PRO A 3 29.96 20.20 -25.50
C PRO A 3 28.80 19.35 -25.01
N SER A 4 28.80 18.08 -25.43
CA SER A 4 27.85 17.04 -25.07
C SER A 4 28.05 16.64 -23.60
N VAL A 5 27.05 16.82 -22.76
CA VAL A 5 27.06 16.38 -21.36
C VAL A 5 26.54 14.96 -21.29
N SER A 6 27.43 14.01 -20.98
CA SER A 6 27.06 12.62 -20.69
C SER A 6 26.27 12.52 -19.36
N PRO A 7 25.25 11.65 -19.26
CA PRO A 7 24.51 11.47 -18.01
C PRO A 7 25.35 10.72 -16.97
N PRO A 8 25.12 10.94 -15.65
CA PRO A 8 25.87 10.25 -14.62
C PRO A 8 25.55 8.75 -14.62
N SER A 9 26.61 7.96 -14.60
CA SER A 9 26.61 6.51 -14.50
C SER A 9 25.91 6.05 -13.22
N ARG A 10 24.96 5.11 -13.36
CA ARG A 10 24.32 4.40 -12.26
C ARG A 10 25.37 3.92 -11.26
N ALA A 11 25.33 4.49 -10.06
CA ALA A 11 26.13 4.02 -8.93
C ALA A 11 25.86 2.52 -8.73
N ARG A 12 26.94 1.76 -8.71
CA ARG A 12 26.94 0.30 -8.57
C ARG A 12 26.27 -0.07 -7.24
N LEU A 13 25.13 -0.75 -7.31
CA LEU A 13 24.61 -1.58 -6.23
C LEU A 13 25.75 -2.52 -5.81
N ARG A 14 26.23 -2.39 -4.57
CA ARG A 14 27.16 -3.36 -3.99
C ARG A 14 26.39 -4.65 -3.77
N LEU A 15 26.90 -5.76 -4.32
CA LEU A 15 26.51 -7.09 -3.84
C LEU A 15 27.00 -7.19 -2.38
N VAL A 16 26.07 -7.42 -1.47
CA VAL A 16 26.38 -7.83 -0.10
C VAL A 16 26.80 -9.30 -0.17
N SER A 17 27.95 -9.63 0.41
CA SER A 17 28.43 -11.02 0.46
C SER A 17 27.55 -11.85 1.40
N PRO A 18 27.36 -13.16 1.13
CA PRO A 18 26.48 -14.03 1.92
C PRO A 18 26.91 -14.18 3.39
N GLU A 19 28.16 -13.85 3.71
CA GLU A 19 28.72 -13.87 5.07
C GLU A 19 28.27 -12.69 5.94
N ASP A 20 27.86 -11.55 5.36
CA ASP A 20 27.31 -10.41 6.11
C ASP A 20 25.82 -10.58 6.46
N ALA A 21 25.10 -11.49 5.79
CA ALA A 21 23.68 -11.77 6.06
C ALA A 21 23.46 -12.54 7.37
N ALA A 22 24.48 -13.25 7.87
CA ALA A 22 24.39 -14.11 9.04
C ALA A 22 24.33 -13.36 10.39
N THR A 23 24.46 -12.02 10.39
CA THR A 23 24.37 -11.19 11.61
C THR A 23 23.19 -10.21 11.53
N THR A 24 22.08 -10.62 10.92
CA THR A 24 20.82 -9.86 10.95
C THR A 24 19.78 -10.67 11.73
N GLY A 25 19.36 -10.11 12.87
CA GLY A 25 18.52 -10.79 13.85
C GLY A 25 17.24 -11.39 13.25
N SER A 26 17.12 -12.70 13.42
CA SER A 26 15.90 -13.48 13.56
C SER A 26 14.61 -12.91 12.95
N ALA A 27 14.26 -13.46 11.78
CA ALA A 27 12.91 -13.44 11.18
C ALA A 27 11.79 -14.00 12.10
N SER A 28 12.10 -14.38 13.35
CA SER A 28 11.14 -14.85 14.34
C SER A 28 10.32 -13.73 15.00
N GLY A 29 10.75 -12.46 14.91
CA GLY A 29 10.06 -11.34 15.58
C GLY A 29 8.77 -10.89 14.87
N LEU A 30 8.71 -10.98 13.53
CA LEU A 30 7.56 -10.55 12.72
C LEU A 30 6.37 -11.52 12.80
N LYS A 31 6.63 -12.82 13.03
CA LYS A 31 5.60 -13.87 13.03
C LYS A 31 4.57 -13.74 14.16
N ASP A 32 4.84 -12.96 15.21
CA ASP A 32 3.94 -12.84 16.36
C ASP A 32 3.09 -11.55 16.39
N ARG A 33 3.40 -10.55 15.53
CA ARG A 33 2.71 -9.24 15.58
C ARG A 33 1.20 -9.32 15.30
N TYR A 34 0.79 -10.31 14.50
CA TYR A 34 -0.58 -10.49 14.03
C TYR A 34 -1.23 -11.79 14.53
N SER A 35 -0.65 -12.45 15.53
CA SER A 35 -1.15 -13.73 16.07
C SER A 35 -2.59 -13.65 16.60
N GLY A 36 -2.99 -12.48 17.11
CA GLY A 36 -4.34 -12.18 17.59
C GLY A 36 -5.41 -11.92 16.52
N ILE A 37 -5.07 -11.89 15.22
CA ILE A 37 -6.05 -11.73 14.15
C ILE A 37 -6.65 -13.10 13.80
N ALA A 38 -7.99 -13.20 13.84
CA ALA A 38 -8.71 -14.43 13.54
C ALA A 38 -8.62 -14.83 12.06
N ASP A 39 -8.71 -13.84 11.16
CA ASP A 39 -8.49 -14.05 9.73
C ASP A 39 -6.99 -14.30 9.47
N ARG A 40 -6.65 -15.56 9.27
CA ARG A 40 -5.27 -16.00 9.03
C ARG A 40 -4.72 -15.51 7.69
N ARG A 41 -5.58 -15.28 6.71
CA ARG A 41 -5.17 -14.74 5.43
C ARG A 41 -4.77 -13.28 5.57
N LEU A 42 -5.62 -12.47 6.21
CA LEU A 42 -5.32 -11.08 6.53
C LEU A 42 -4.03 -10.97 7.35
N ALA A 43 -3.87 -11.81 8.37
CA ALA A 43 -2.66 -11.85 9.19
C ALA A 43 -1.39 -12.15 8.36
N ALA A 44 -1.48 -13.11 7.43
CA ALA A 44 -0.37 -13.47 6.55
C ALA A 44 -0.01 -12.33 5.58
N ILE A 45 -1.01 -11.66 4.99
CA ILE A 45 -0.76 -10.54 4.06
C ILE A 45 -0.21 -9.32 4.80
N LEU A 46 -0.72 -8.99 5.99
CA LEU A 46 -0.16 -7.95 6.84
C LEU A 46 1.34 -8.18 7.11
N ALA A 47 1.71 -9.41 7.47
CA ALA A 47 3.11 -9.78 7.69
C ALA A 47 3.94 -9.71 6.40
N ALA A 48 3.39 -10.18 5.27
CA ALA A 48 4.07 -10.13 3.98
C ALA A 48 4.30 -8.70 3.49
N GLU A 49 3.32 -7.81 3.67
CA GLU A 49 3.44 -6.40 3.31
C GLU A 49 4.43 -5.66 4.21
N ASP A 50 4.48 -5.96 5.50
CA ASP A 50 5.51 -5.39 6.40
C ASP A 50 6.92 -5.73 5.91
N VAL A 51 7.15 -6.99 5.50
CA VAL A 51 8.42 -7.40 4.90
C VAL A 51 8.64 -6.71 3.55
N ALA A 52 7.62 -6.66 2.69
CA ALA A 52 7.73 -6.04 1.37
C ALA A 52 8.05 -4.54 1.43
N GLU A 53 7.59 -3.82 2.46
CA GLU A 53 7.94 -2.42 2.69
C GLU A 53 9.44 -2.24 2.95
N GLU A 54 10.08 -3.16 3.65
CA GLU A 54 11.54 -3.14 3.85
C GLU A 54 12.31 -3.25 2.51
N TYR A 55 11.67 -3.83 1.49
CA TYR A 55 12.20 -3.97 0.13
C TYR A 55 11.65 -2.95 -0.86
N GLY A 56 10.95 -1.91 -0.40
CA GLY A 56 10.53 -0.76 -1.20
C GLY A 56 9.08 -0.76 -1.68
N LEU A 57 8.22 -1.61 -1.12
CA LEU A 57 6.77 -1.42 -1.27
C LEU A 57 6.38 -0.06 -0.67
N SER A 58 5.61 0.74 -1.41
CA SER A 58 5.08 1.99 -0.89
C SER A 58 3.92 1.72 0.08
N ALA A 59 3.93 2.38 1.23
CA ALA A 59 2.83 2.31 2.20
C ALA A 59 1.47 2.71 1.60
N HIS A 60 1.47 3.55 0.55
CA HIS A 60 0.26 4.02 -0.14
C HIS A 60 -0.37 2.98 -1.08
N VAL A 61 0.36 1.91 -1.41
CA VAL A 61 -0.14 0.86 -2.31
C VAL A 61 -0.37 -0.48 -1.60
N ARG A 62 -0.26 -0.50 -0.27
CA ARG A 62 -0.65 -1.67 0.52
C ARG A 62 -2.12 -2.01 0.28
N THR A 63 -2.44 -3.29 0.36
CA THR A 63 -3.80 -3.82 0.37
C THR A 63 -4.36 -3.95 1.80
N THR A 64 -3.50 -3.95 2.82
CA THR A 64 -3.90 -4.01 4.23
C THR A 64 -3.45 -2.77 5.01
N CYS A 65 -4.18 -2.46 6.08
CA CYS A 65 -3.83 -1.37 6.98
C CYS A 65 -3.18 -1.93 8.24
N TYR A 66 -1.89 -1.67 8.45
CA TYR A 66 -1.20 -2.14 9.66
C TYR A 66 -1.69 -1.48 10.96
N VAL A 67 -2.28 -0.27 10.86
CA VAL A 67 -2.81 0.50 12.00
C VAL A 67 -4.10 -0.13 12.51
N HIS A 68 -5.08 -0.31 11.62
CA HIS A 68 -6.40 -0.88 11.95
C HIS A 68 -6.42 -2.41 11.89
N ARG A 69 -5.37 -3.03 11.34
CA ARG A 69 -5.22 -4.49 11.17
C ARG A 69 -6.39 -5.11 10.41
N CYS A 70 -6.78 -4.47 9.32
CA CYS A 70 -7.87 -4.87 8.43
C CYS A 70 -7.48 -4.64 6.97
N TRP A 71 -8.37 -5.00 6.05
CA TRP A 71 -8.21 -4.64 4.63
C TRP A 71 -8.38 -3.13 4.45
N VAL A 72 -7.58 -2.48 3.60
CA VAL A 72 -7.62 -1.01 3.43
C VAL A 72 -9.01 -0.51 3.05
N HIS A 73 -9.71 -1.22 2.17
CA HIS A 73 -11.06 -0.82 1.75
C HIS A 73 -12.07 -0.76 2.92
N GLN A 74 -11.81 -1.47 4.03
CA GLN A 74 -12.68 -1.48 5.22
C GLN A 74 -12.47 -0.29 6.15
N CYS A 75 -11.30 0.37 6.08
CA CYS A 75 -10.97 1.49 6.97
C CYS A 75 -10.65 2.79 6.24
N ILE A 76 -10.54 2.81 4.91
CA ILE A 76 -10.07 3.97 4.13
C ILE A 76 -10.88 5.26 4.39
N SER A 77 -12.16 5.13 4.74
CA SER A 77 -13.04 6.26 5.06
C SER A 77 -12.72 6.91 6.42
N ASP A 78 -11.97 6.24 7.30
CA ASP A 78 -11.52 6.78 8.59
C ASP A 78 -10.63 8.03 8.38
N PRO A 79 -10.79 9.09 9.19
CA PRO A 79 -9.99 10.31 9.09
C PRO A 79 -8.46 10.09 9.18
N LEU A 80 -7.99 9.02 9.82
CA LEU A 80 -6.56 8.67 9.88
C LEU A 80 -5.93 8.42 8.50
N HIS A 81 -6.74 8.13 7.48
CA HIS A 81 -6.27 7.93 6.11
C HIS A 81 -6.29 9.19 5.25
N VAL A 82 -6.62 10.34 5.84
CA VAL A 82 -6.52 11.64 5.16
C VAL A 82 -5.09 12.16 5.34
N LEU A 83 -4.37 12.32 4.22
CA LEU A 83 -3.04 12.93 4.23
C LEU A 83 -3.06 14.18 3.36
N VAL A 84 -3.39 15.31 3.99
CA VAL A 84 -3.51 16.62 3.31
C VAL A 84 -2.24 16.99 2.55
N VAL A 85 -1.07 16.69 3.13
CA VAL A 85 0.24 17.04 2.56
C VAL A 85 0.50 16.31 1.23
N THR A 86 0.24 15.00 1.16
CA THR A 86 0.43 14.23 -0.08
C THR A 86 -0.79 14.32 -1.00
N GLY A 87 -1.94 14.73 -0.47
CA GLY A 87 -3.21 14.86 -1.19
C GLY A 87 -4.06 13.59 -1.17
N HIS A 88 -3.76 12.61 -0.32
CA HIS A 88 -4.59 11.41 -0.18
C HIS A 88 -5.92 11.80 0.46
N ARG A 89 -7.01 11.42 -0.20
CA ARG A 89 -8.39 11.77 0.20
C ARG A 89 -8.58 13.27 0.40
N TRP A 90 -7.91 14.08 -0.41
CA TRP A 90 -8.01 15.53 -0.32
C TRP A 90 -8.39 16.16 -1.66
N CYS A 91 -9.34 17.08 -1.62
CA CYS A 91 -9.72 17.90 -2.76
C CYS A 91 -9.04 19.25 -2.64
N ARG A 92 -7.97 19.48 -3.42
CA ARG A 92 -7.25 20.76 -3.43
C ARG A 92 -8.08 21.95 -3.91
N ARG A 93 -9.12 21.71 -4.71
CA ARG A 93 -10.01 22.77 -5.21
C ARG A 93 -10.93 23.32 -4.11
N CYS A 94 -11.43 22.42 -3.27
CA CYS A 94 -12.41 22.74 -2.24
C CYS A 94 -11.80 22.80 -0.83
N ASP A 95 -10.50 22.52 -0.73
CA ASP A 95 -9.71 22.46 0.49
C ASP A 95 -10.38 21.62 1.60
N ARG A 96 -10.77 20.40 1.23
CA ARG A 96 -11.52 19.50 2.10
C ARG A 96 -11.25 18.03 1.85
N THR A 97 -11.66 17.22 2.81
CA THR A 97 -11.67 15.77 2.72
C THR A 97 -12.56 15.26 1.60
N VAL A 98 -12.13 14.13 1.03
CA VAL A 98 -12.82 13.41 -0.02
C VAL A 98 -13.38 12.14 0.59
N ASP A 99 -14.66 11.89 0.33
CA ASP A 99 -15.32 10.67 0.75
C ASP A 99 -14.98 9.54 -0.20
N VAL A 100 -14.95 8.32 0.35
CA VAL A 100 -14.68 7.10 -0.40
C VAL A 100 -15.90 6.22 -0.28
N GLU A 101 -16.47 5.87 -1.42
CA GLU A 101 -17.56 4.91 -1.52
C GLU A 101 -16.99 3.56 -1.98
N ILE A 102 -17.36 2.51 -1.25
CA ILE A 102 -16.90 1.13 -1.48
C ILE A 102 -18.13 0.27 -1.69
N ASP A 103 -18.21 -0.38 -2.85
CA ASP A 103 -19.12 -1.51 -3.08
C ASP A 103 -18.31 -2.79 -2.96
N GLU A 104 -18.64 -3.62 -1.98
CA GLU A 104 -18.02 -4.92 -1.76
C GLU A 104 -18.65 -6.03 -2.63
N THR A 105 -19.74 -5.74 -3.34
CA THR A 105 -20.42 -6.70 -4.22
C THR A 105 -19.55 -7.02 -5.43
N ALA A 106 -19.14 -8.29 -5.57
CA ALA A 106 -18.28 -8.74 -6.67
C ALA A 106 -18.84 -8.27 -8.04
N PRO A 107 -18.05 -7.53 -8.85
CA PRO A 107 -16.58 -7.44 -8.86
C PRO A 107 -15.92 -6.45 -7.89
N GLY A 108 -16.71 -5.70 -7.11
CA GLY A 108 -16.25 -4.67 -6.20
C GLY A 108 -15.99 -3.34 -6.92
N SER A 109 -16.44 -2.23 -6.34
CA SER A 109 -16.18 -0.89 -6.90
C SER A 109 -15.69 0.08 -5.83
N VAL A 110 -14.93 1.07 -6.28
CA VAL A 110 -14.32 2.09 -5.43
C VAL A 110 -14.40 3.41 -6.17
N GLU A 111 -15.08 4.37 -5.55
CA GLU A 111 -15.27 5.71 -6.08
C GLU A 111 -14.91 6.77 -5.02
N LEU A 112 -14.46 7.92 -5.52
CA LEU A 112 -14.11 9.06 -4.68
C LEU A 112 -15.06 10.22 -4.98
N TYR A 113 -15.59 10.83 -3.93
CA TYR A 113 -16.55 11.91 -4.04
C TYR A 113 -16.12 13.12 -3.21
N CYS A 114 -16.26 14.31 -3.82
CA CYS A 114 -16.07 15.58 -3.13
C CYS A 114 -17.42 16.28 -3.00
N ASP A 115 -17.91 16.42 -1.77
CA ASP A 115 -19.18 17.08 -1.43
C ASP A 115 -19.23 18.58 -1.77
N GLY A 116 -18.07 19.21 -2.03
CA GLY A 116 -17.97 20.64 -2.32
C GLY A 116 -18.14 20.97 -3.80
N CYS A 117 -17.44 20.28 -4.69
CA CYS A 117 -17.51 20.53 -6.14
C CYS A 117 -18.32 19.49 -6.90
N GLY A 118 -18.66 18.35 -6.29
CA GLY A 118 -19.32 17.23 -6.95
C GLY A 118 -18.46 16.53 -8.01
N VAL A 119 -17.18 16.91 -8.14
CA VAL A 119 -16.26 16.33 -9.13
C VAL A 119 -15.27 15.41 -8.40
N PRO A 120 -15.16 14.14 -8.80
CA PRO A 120 -14.14 13.22 -8.28
C PRO A 120 -12.74 13.81 -8.46
N PRO A 121 -11.98 14.02 -7.37
CA PRO A 121 -10.66 14.63 -7.48
C PRO A 121 -9.64 13.64 -8.01
N ASP A 122 -9.34 13.76 -9.30
CA ASP A 122 -8.47 12.85 -10.06
C ASP A 122 -6.99 13.25 -9.98
N THR A 123 -6.39 13.11 -8.79
CA THR A 123 -4.96 13.33 -8.55
C THR A 123 -4.20 12.01 -8.45
N VAL A 124 -2.87 12.03 -8.59
CA VAL A 124 -2.04 10.81 -8.42
C VAL A 124 -2.30 10.14 -7.06
N ALA A 125 -2.30 10.92 -5.97
CA ALA A 125 -2.56 10.43 -4.61
C ALA A 125 -3.94 9.77 -4.48
N ASN A 126 -4.98 10.36 -5.08
CA ASN A 126 -6.33 9.79 -5.05
C ASN A 126 -6.46 8.55 -5.94
N ARG A 127 -5.72 8.48 -7.06
CA ARG A 127 -5.63 7.25 -7.87
C ARG A 127 -4.94 6.12 -7.09
N GLU A 128 -3.92 6.42 -6.28
CA GLU A 128 -3.28 5.45 -5.39
C GLU A 128 -4.25 4.91 -4.35
N VAL A 129 -5.09 5.77 -3.74
CA VAL A 129 -6.18 5.34 -2.84
C VAL A 129 -7.12 4.36 -3.56
N VAL A 130 -7.63 4.73 -4.73
CA VAL A 130 -8.53 3.88 -5.51
C VAL A 130 -7.86 2.55 -5.88
N PHE A 131 -6.59 2.60 -6.29
CA PHE A 131 -5.82 1.41 -6.65
C PHE A 131 -5.61 0.48 -5.45
N SER A 132 -5.24 1.02 -4.30
CA SER A 132 -5.05 0.28 -3.05
C SER A 132 -6.35 -0.40 -2.62
N CYS A 133 -7.47 0.33 -2.60
CA CYS A 133 -8.78 -0.24 -2.24
C CYS A 133 -9.23 -1.34 -3.21
N ARG A 134 -9.06 -1.13 -4.53
CA ARG A 134 -9.40 -2.17 -5.53
C ARG A 134 -8.53 -3.41 -5.37
N SER A 135 -7.23 -3.22 -5.18
CA SER A 135 -6.29 -4.32 -4.92
C SER A 135 -6.64 -5.04 -3.63
N SER A 136 -7.11 -4.31 -2.62
CA SER A 136 -7.60 -4.83 -1.35
C SER A 136 -8.85 -5.70 -1.52
N LEU A 137 -9.84 -5.26 -2.30
CA LEU A 137 -11.04 -6.06 -2.63
C LEU A 137 -10.65 -7.35 -3.38
N VAL A 138 -9.79 -7.22 -4.40
CA VAL A 138 -9.29 -8.39 -5.16
C VAL A 138 -8.52 -9.34 -4.26
N ALA A 139 -7.69 -8.83 -3.35
CA ALA A 139 -6.92 -9.65 -2.42
C ALA A 139 -7.81 -10.30 -1.35
N MET A 140 -8.91 -9.68 -0.93
CA MET A 140 -9.86 -10.27 0.01
C MET A 140 -10.71 -11.37 -0.63
N TYR A 141 -11.22 -11.14 -1.85
CA TYR A 141 -12.14 -12.06 -2.53
C TYR A 141 -11.49 -13.04 -3.52
N GLY A 142 -10.32 -12.70 -4.06
CA GLY A 142 -9.56 -13.60 -4.92
C GLY A 142 -9.11 -14.82 -4.12
N GLY A 143 -9.02 -16.00 -4.73
CA GLY A 143 -8.57 -17.22 -4.02
C GLY A 143 -7.11 -17.16 -3.55
N GLU A 144 -6.55 -18.29 -3.15
CA GLU A 144 -5.14 -18.40 -2.68
C GLU A 144 -4.10 -17.89 -3.70
N ALA A 145 -4.45 -17.87 -5.00
CA ALA A 145 -3.60 -17.34 -6.08
C ALA A 145 -3.47 -15.80 -6.11
N SER A 146 -4.17 -15.08 -5.24
CA SER A 146 -4.26 -13.61 -5.27
C SER A 146 -3.37 -12.92 -4.24
N THR A 147 -2.38 -13.61 -3.65
CA THR A 147 -1.34 -12.95 -2.84
C THR A 147 -0.55 -12.00 -3.74
N PRO A 148 -0.66 -10.67 -3.55
CA PRO A 148 -0.04 -9.70 -4.46
C PRO A 148 1.48 -9.64 -4.30
N TYR A 149 1.99 -10.25 -3.23
CA TYR A 149 3.37 -10.14 -2.79
C TYR A 149 3.98 -11.54 -2.68
N VAL A 150 5.05 -11.77 -3.44
CA VAL A 150 5.94 -12.89 -3.23
C VAL A 150 6.97 -12.43 -2.20
N VAL A 151 6.88 -12.94 -0.98
CA VAL A 151 7.94 -12.76 0.01
C VAL A 151 9.14 -13.56 -0.52
N PRO A 152 10.31 -12.94 -0.76
CA PRO A 152 11.50 -13.67 -1.17
C PRO A 152 11.81 -14.74 -0.12
N ASP A 153 12.11 -15.97 -0.56
CA ASP A 153 12.61 -17.01 0.34
C ASP A 153 13.86 -16.47 1.04
N CYS A 154 13.79 -16.41 2.36
CA CYS A 154 14.86 -15.98 3.25
C CYS A 154 16.01 -16.99 3.29
#